data_AF-A0AAV9IF04-F1
#
_entry.id   AF-A0AAV9IF04-F1
#
_cell.length_a   1.000
_cell.length_b   1.000
_cell.length_c   1.000
_cell.angle_alpha   90.00
_cell.angle_beta   90.00
_cell.angle_gamma   90.00
#
_symmetry.space_group_name_H-M   'P 1'
#
loop_
_entity.id
_entity.type
_entity.pdbx_description
1 polymer ?
#
loop_
_entity_poly.entity_id
_entity_poly.type
_entity_poly.pdbx_seq_one_letter_code
_entity_poly.pdbx_strand_id
1 'polypeptide(L)'
;MGGTGRSKRAKRIRKFGTGVQESVRIVNKKLKLSGEDALQPDVPFRRKKRSTFERRPKQNLKPGKKTVVDRQEDDDDDVLTEDENHAYESVDSPFDAVESPNSEDSEPWEREDEDGTFSDSSAVETAEENGLANGEGKIDLLEDSSVDEEREEEMEELEIEKENRLLEDERRLEEEESKAEFTLNDADNVIQTEQLENLFHNDIHRSLTDRKSRISIVLQVLSDWKNRKDGTHSRSEFLSLLQSDVSYVYGYNTFLIEEFFRMFSPVECIEFIEASDKPRPLVIRTNTLKTKRRQLAQALISRGVNIDPLEKWSKEGLVVYESRVPIGATPEYLAGHYMIQASSSFLPVLALAPQENEKILDMAASPGGKTTFISARMHNTGIVYANDAKADRIKSLVANIHRLGVENTIVSCYDGRKLASILQGLDRVLLDAPCSGTGIISHDPSVKTSREWNDIQKNSSIQKQLLLSAIDCCNAHSKTGGIIVYSTCSVLVEENEAVIDYCLKHRFVKVVSCEIPFGMPGITKYRGRQFHSSLQEARRFFPHIHNMDGFFVCKLKKLKNGKRKNTTTTF
;
A
#
# COMPACT_ATOMS: atom_id res chain seq x y z
N MET A 1 22.10 -30.86 73.54
CA MET A 1 23.31 -31.71 73.52
C MET A 1 23.29 -32.54 72.24
N GLY A 2 24.37 -32.57 71.45
CA GLY A 2 24.43 -33.26 70.13
C GLY A 2 23.56 -32.61 69.03
N GLY A 3 23.83 -32.76 67.72
CA GLY A 3 25.01 -33.31 67.03
C GLY A 3 24.65 -33.96 65.68
N THR A 4 25.50 -34.03 64.63
CA THR A 4 26.80 -33.36 64.38
C THR A 4 27.19 -33.57 62.90
N GLY A 5 27.59 -32.54 62.13
CA GLY A 5 28.00 -32.71 60.72
C GLY A 5 28.72 -31.51 60.07
N ARG A 6 29.74 -31.76 59.23
CA ARG A 6 30.62 -30.73 58.61
C ARG A 6 31.03 -31.09 57.17
N SER A 7 30.89 -30.13 56.25
CA SER A 7 31.81 -29.74 55.16
C SER A 7 32.35 -30.76 54.11
N LYS A 8 32.09 -30.45 52.84
CA LYS A 8 32.95 -30.55 51.61
C LYS A 8 32.18 -29.83 50.48
N ARG A 9 32.59 -28.77 49.75
CA ARG A 9 33.86 -28.10 49.33
C ARG A 9 34.30 -28.47 47.90
N ALA A 10 34.51 -27.43 47.06
CA ALA A 10 35.21 -27.35 45.75
C ALA A 10 34.35 -27.39 44.46
N LYS A 11 34.71 -26.73 43.32
CA LYS A 11 35.44 -25.44 43.05
C LYS A 11 35.41 -25.09 41.54
N ARG A 12 35.71 -23.82 41.20
CA ARG A 12 35.84 -23.17 39.85
C ARG A 12 34.48 -22.79 39.22
N ILE A 13 34.18 -21.55 38.79
CA ILE A 13 34.92 -20.29 38.50
C ILE A 13 35.72 -20.25 37.19
N ARG A 14 35.27 -19.40 36.25
CA ARG A 14 36.06 -18.30 35.65
C ARG A 14 35.21 -17.02 35.55
N LYS A 15 35.81 -15.87 35.88
CA LYS A 15 35.23 -14.51 35.73
C LYS A 15 35.86 -13.82 34.51
N PHE A 16 35.17 -12.83 33.94
CA PHE A 16 35.64 -11.47 33.63
C PHE A 16 34.45 -10.69 33.01
N GLY A 17 34.17 -9.42 33.30
CA GLY A 17 34.73 -8.52 34.33
C GLY A 17 34.26 -7.08 34.08
N THR A 18 33.51 -6.48 35.01
CA THR A 18 32.86 -5.16 34.85
C THR A 18 33.42 -4.09 35.79
N GLY A 19 33.54 -2.85 35.31
CA GLY A 19 33.94 -1.66 36.07
C GLY A 19 35.25 -1.01 35.58
N VAL A 20 35.55 0.26 35.87
CA VAL A 20 34.76 1.30 36.58
C VAL A 20 35.32 2.70 36.20
N GLN A 21 34.45 3.72 36.23
CA GLN A 21 34.69 5.19 36.34
C GLN A 21 35.93 5.88 35.72
N GLU A 22 35.64 6.83 34.81
CA GLU A 22 35.83 8.29 35.01
C GLU A 22 37.20 8.85 35.49
N SER A 23 37.78 9.78 34.73
CA SER A 23 38.72 10.80 35.24
C SER A 23 38.87 11.98 34.27
N VAL A 24 39.14 13.17 34.80
CA VAL A 24 39.12 14.46 34.05
C VAL A 24 40.25 15.40 34.55
N ARG A 25 40.74 16.26 33.65
CA ARG A 25 41.49 17.55 33.84
C ARG A 25 43.02 17.55 34.06
N ILE A 26 43.62 18.66 33.56
CA ILE A 26 44.91 19.30 33.94
C ILE A 26 46.17 18.54 33.42
N VAL A 27 47.19 19.13 32.76
CA VAL A 27 47.93 20.40 32.95
C VAL A 27 48.13 21.24 31.66
N ASN A 28 48.36 22.55 31.80
CA ASN A 28 48.63 23.55 30.75
C ASN A 28 50.10 24.06 30.75
N LYS A 29 50.59 24.64 29.62
CA LYS A 29 51.85 25.42 29.34
C LYS A 29 52.61 24.82 28.12
N LYS A 30 53.29 25.54 27.20
CA LYS A 30 53.63 26.97 26.92
C LYS A 30 54.23 27.04 25.47
N LEU A 31 54.67 28.14 24.79
CA LEU A 31 54.85 29.58 25.07
C LEU A 31 54.94 30.40 23.74
N LYS A 32 54.16 31.49 23.56
CA LYS A 32 54.45 32.71 22.72
C LYS A 32 54.66 32.56 21.18
N LEU A 33 54.61 33.61 20.34
CA LEU A 33 54.67 35.09 20.52
C LEU A 33 53.81 35.86 19.47
N SER A 34 53.27 37.04 19.83
CA SER A 34 52.90 38.26 19.00
C SER A 34 52.09 38.12 17.68
N GLY A 35 51.17 39.02 17.28
CA GLY A 35 50.94 40.44 17.64
C GLY A 35 51.77 41.41 16.76
N GLU A 36 51.30 42.56 16.27
CA GLU A 36 49.97 43.21 16.23
C GLU A 36 50.03 44.33 15.13
N ASP A 37 48.92 45.03 14.85
CA ASP A 37 48.80 46.31 14.10
C ASP A 37 49.46 46.56 12.71
N ALA A 38 48.61 46.93 11.73
CA ALA A 38 48.87 47.99 10.73
C ALA A 38 47.56 48.51 10.11
N LEU A 39 47.37 49.84 10.05
CA LEU A 39 46.20 50.48 9.39
C LEU A 39 46.47 50.82 7.91
N GLN A 40 45.39 51.15 7.19
CA GLN A 40 45.37 51.65 5.80
C GLN A 40 46.12 52.99 5.64
N PRO A 41 46.46 53.42 4.40
CA PRO A 41 45.48 54.23 3.65
C PRO A 41 45.44 54.06 2.11
N ASP A 42 44.46 54.76 1.52
CA ASP A 42 44.38 55.34 0.17
C ASP A 42 43.96 54.54 -1.08
N VAL A 43 43.27 55.28 -1.96
CA VAL A 43 42.62 54.88 -3.24
C VAL A 43 42.92 55.99 -4.28
N PRO A 44 43.04 55.70 -5.59
CA PRO A 44 42.01 56.25 -6.49
C PRO A 44 41.72 55.49 -7.82
N PHE A 45 40.43 55.22 -8.05
CA PHE A 45 39.67 55.67 -9.23
C PHE A 45 40.27 55.61 -10.66
N ARG A 46 39.78 54.72 -11.56
CA ARG A 46 39.51 55.09 -12.99
C ARG A 46 38.62 54.15 -13.84
N ARG A 47 37.45 54.71 -14.23
CA ARG A 47 36.71 54.68 -15.52
C ARG A 47 36.65 53.43 -16.45
N LYS A 48 35.39 53.13 -16.82
CA LYS A 48 34.87 52.44 -18.02
C LYS A 48 35.57 52.82 -19.35
N LYS A 49 35.50 51.90 -20.35
CA LYS A 49 35.28 52.23 -21.77
C LYS A 49 34.44 51.16 -22.50
N ARG A 50 33.63 51.60 -23.47
CA ARG A 50 33.04 50.79 -24.56
C ARG A 50 33.84 51.08 -25.85
N SER A 51 33.78 50.18 -26.83
CA SER A 51 34.00 50.53 -28.25
C SER A 51 33.39 49.50 -29.20
N THR A 52 32.67 49.98 -30.21
CA THR A 52 32.09 49.21 -31.32
C THR A 52 32.55 49.82 -32.64
N PHE A 53 33.03 49.02 -33.60
CA PHE A 53 33.20 49.36 -35.02
C PHE A 53 33.23 48.02 -35.79
N GLU A 54 32.33 47.65 -36.72
CA GLU A 54 31.86 48.20 -38.01
C GLU A 54 32.68 47.77 -39.25
N ARG A 55 31.98 47.16 -40.24
CA ARG A 55 32.30 47.06 -41.69
C ARG A 55 33.47 46.12 -42.09
N ARG A 56 33.56 45.50 -43.30
CA ARG A 56 32.74 45.26 -44.54
C ARG A 56 33.56 44.26 -45.43
N PRO A 57 33.16 43.84 -46.66
CA PRO A 57 31.87 43.53 -47.28
C PRO A 57 31.85 42.11 -47.96
N LYS A 58 30.96 41.86 -48.95
CA LYS A 58 30.79 40.60 -49.71
C LYS A 58 31.57 40.54 -51.04
N GLN A 59 31.93 39.32 -51.49
CA GLN A 59 31.96 38.84 -52.90
C GLN A 59 31.64 37.31 -52.85
N ASN A 60 30.63 36.74 -53.52
CA ASN A 60 30.32 36.58 -54.95
C ASN A 60 31.28 35.67 -55.73
N LEU A 61 30.78 34.49 -56.17
CA LEU A 61 30.77 34.01 -57.58
C LEU A 61 29.99 32.67 -57.73
N LYS A 62 29.49 32.40 -58.96
CA LYS A 62 28.88 31.13 -59.44
C LYS A 62 29.78 30.58 -60.60
N PRO A 63 29.33 29.79 -61.62
CA PRO A 63 28.31 28.72 -61.76
C PRO A 63 28.79 27.45 -62.54
N GLY A 64 27.94 26.41 -62.66
CA GLY A 64 27.93 25.43 -63.79
C GLY A 64 28.51 24.03 -63.49
N LYS A 65 28.14 22.95 -64.22
CA LYS A 65 27.29 22.80 -65.43
C LYS A 65 26.47 21.47 -65.43
N LYS A 66 25.29 21.54 -66.08
CA LYS A 66 24.42 20.54 -66.74
C LYS A 66 24.86 19.05 -66.88
N THR A 67 23.88 18.13 -66.74
CA THR A 67 23.37 17.16 -67.77
C THR A 67 21.95 16.65 -67.35
N VAL A 68 20.88 16.82 -68.16
CA VAL A 68 20.06 15.78 -68.90
C VAL A 68 19.76 14.49 -68.10
N VAL A 69 18.55 13.88 -68.02
CA VAL A 69 17.37 13.65 -68.91
C VAL A 69 16.10 13.57 -68.00
N ASP A 70 14.97 14.29 -68.16
CA ASP A 70 13.88 14.36 -69.19
C ASP A 70 12.70 13.37 -68.95
N ARG A 71 11.46 13.81 -69.28
CA ARG A 71 10.10 13.22 -69.04
C ARG A 71 9.51 13.44 -67.63
N GLN A 72 8.34 14.09 -67.44
CA GLN A 72 6.94 13.80 -67.89
C GLN A 72 6.34 12.58 -67.14
N GLU A 73 5.09 12.53 -66.69
CA GLU A 73 3.89 13.41 -66.57
C GLU A 73 2.95 12.67 -65.56
N ASP A 74 1.94 13.20 -64.86
CA ASP A 74 1.31 14.54 -64.69
C ASP A 74 1.51 15.03 -63.21
N ASP A 75 1.12 16.20 -62.65
CA ASP A 75 0.29 17.38 -62.98
C ASP A 75 -1.26 17.32 -62.80
N ASP A 76 -1.81 17.74 -61.62
CA ASP A 76 -3.12 18.44 -61.46
C ASP A 76 -3.24 19.24 -60.12
N ASP A 77 -3.91 20.41 -60.14
CA ASP A 77 -3.93 21.46 -59.08
C ASP A 77 -5.34 21.66 -58.44
N ASP A 78 -5.39 22.26 -57.24
CA ASP A 78 -6.34 23.33 -56.79
C ASP A 78 -6.28 23.47 -55.23
N VAL A 79 -6.01 24.60 -54.54
CA VAL A 79 -5.93 26.07 -54.78
C VAL A 79 -7.15 26.87 -54.30
N LEU A 80 -6.98 27.55 -53.14
CA LEU A 80 -7.81 28.63 -52.54
C LEU A 80 -9.21 28.23 -51.98
N THR A 81 -9.87 29.00 -51.10
CA THR A 81 -9.62 30.37 -50.56
C THR A 81 -9.93 30.48 -49.04
N GLU A 82 -9.95 31.70 -48.49
CA GLU A 82 -9.98 32.05 -47.06
C GLU A 82 -11.40 32.41 -46.51
N ASP A 83 -11.43 32.85 -45.25
CA ASP A 83 -12.39 33.76 -44.58
C ASP A 83 -13.68 33.28 -43.86
N GLU A 84 -13.58 33.36 -42.52
CA GLU A 84 -14.42 34.13 -41.58
C GLU A 84 -15.89 33.79 -41.17
N ASN A 85 -16.03 33.74 -39.83
CA ASN A 85 -17.08 34.32 -38.98
C ASN A 85 -18.44 33.61 -38.73
N HIS A 86 -18.92 33.85 -37.49
CA HIS A 86 -20.24 33.53 -36.92
C HIS A 86 -20.58 32.03 -36.69
N ALA A 87 -21.32 31.62 -35.65
CA ALA A 87 -21.80 32.33 -34.45
C ALA A 87 -21.89 31.39 -33.23
N TYR A 88 -22.26 31.96 -32.08
CA TYR A 88 -22.71 31.22 -30.89
C TYR A 88 -24.04 30.52 -31.17
N GLU A 89 -24.32 29.40 -30.49
CA GLU A 89 -25.69 28.99 -30.22
C GLU A 89 -25.77 28.26 -28.87
N SER A 90 -26.80 28.58 -28.09
CA SER A 90 -27.04 28.10 -26.73
C SER A 90 -28.09 26.99 -26.74
N VAL A 91 -27.91 25.96 -25.91
CA VAL A 91 -28.95 24.94 -25.67
C VAL A 91 -29.26 24.93 -24.18
N ASP A 92 -30.45 25.42 -23.83
CA ASP A 92 -30.91 25.58 -22.46
C ASP A 92 -31.52 24.31 -21.85
N SER A 93 -31.65 24.33 -20.52
CA SER A 93 -32.40 23.34 -19.75
C SER A 93 -33.92 23.54 -19.89
N PRO A 94 -34.72 22.45 -19.85
CA PRO A 94 -36.11 22.52 -19.41
C PRO A 94 -36.34 21.77 -18.08
N PHE A 95 -37.07 22.41 -17.17
CA PHE A 95 -37.66 21.85 -15.96
C PHE A 95 -39.06 22.50 -15.79
N ASP A 96 -39.91 21.96 -14.89
CA ASP A 96 -41.34 22.26 -14.71
C ASP A 96 -42.24 21.79 -15.90
N ALA A 97 -43.24 20.90 -15.72
CA ALA A 97 -44.54 20.97 -15.00
C ALA A 97 -45.66 21.64 -15.85
N VAL A 98 -46.96 21.30 -15.76
CA VAL A 98 -47.78 20.64 -14.72
C VAL A 98 -48.96 19.82 -15.32
N GLU A 99 -49.74 19.16 -14.45
CA GLU A 99 -51.16 18.75 -14.57
C GLU A 99 -51.60 17.43 -15.25
N SER A 100 -52.82 16.99 -14.87
CA SER A 100 -53.41 15.65 -15.02
C SER A 100 -54.61 15.61 -15.99
N PRO A 101 -55.21 14.43 -16.22
CA PRO A 101 -56.59 14.26 -15.72
C PRO A 101 -56.96 12.84 -15.21
N ASN A 102 -58.11 12.74 -14.52
CA ASN A 102 -58.87 11.49 -14.30
C ASN A 102 -59.47 10.99 -15.65
N SER A 103 -60.10 9.84 -15.86
CA SER A 103 -61.09 9.08 -15.06
C SER A 103 -61.44 7.76 -15.83
N GLU A 104 -62.01 6.65 -15.30
CA GLU A 104 -62.35 6.18 -13.93
C GLU A 104 -62.44 4.61 -13.94
N ASP A 105 -63.17 4.00 -12.98
CA ASP A 105 -63.74 2.62 -12.89
C ASP A 105 -62.79 1.42 -12.59
N SER A 106 -63.09 0.47 -11.68
CA SER A 106 -64.06 0.34 -10.56
C SER A 106 -63.64 -0.91 -9.74
N GLU A 107 -63.27 -0.86 -8.45
CA GLU A 107 -64.14 -0.96 -7.23
C GLU A 107 -64.84 -2.33 -6.99
N PRO A 108 -65.29 -2.67 -5.76
CA PRO A 108 -64.64 -2.52 -4.43
C PRO A 108 -64.87 -3.76 -3.50
N TRP A 109 -64.35 -3.76 -2.27
CA TRP A 109 -64.94 -4.40 -1.05
C TRP A 109 -64.32 -3.78 0.23
N GLU A 110 -65.06 -3.79 1.36
CA GLU A 110 -64.84 -2.89 2.51
C GLU A 110 -64.23 -3.56 3.79
N ARG A 111 -64.46 -2.93 4.96
CA ARG A 111 -63.77 -3.10 6.26
C ARG A 111 -64.65 -3.78 7.35
N GLU A 112 -64.14 -3.72 8.59
CA GLU A 112 -64.84 -3.80 9.90
C GLU A 112 -64.93 -5.22 10.52
N ASP A 113 -64.69 -5.45 11.83
CA ASP A 113 -63.99 -4.63 12.85
C ASP A 113 -63.60 -5.46 14.11
N GLU A 114 -62.77 -4.86 14.98
CA GLU A 114 -62.57 -5.12 16.45
C GLU A 114 -62.20 -6.54 17.01
N ASP A 115 -61.98 -6.58 18.33
CA ASP A 115 -61.70 -7.71 19.26
C ASP A 115 -60.43 -8.60 19.07
N GLY A 116 -59.86 -9.23 20.11
CA GLY A 116 -60.11 -9.10 21.56
C GLY A 116 -59.72 -10.32 22.43
N THR A 117 -58.85 -10.12 23.42
CA THR A 117 -58.63 -10.96 24.64
C THR A 117 -57.92 -12.34 24.55
N PHE A 118 -57.44 -12.79 25.74
CA PHE A 118 -56.99 -14.13 26.19
C PHE A 118 -55.84 -14.85 25.43
N SER A 119 -54.72 -15.27 26.04
CA SER A 119 -54.47 -16.05 27.27
C SER A 119 -54.74 -17.55 27.13
N ASP A 120 -53.69 -18.34 27.27
CA ASP A 120 -53.73 -19.73 27.77
C ASP A 120 -52.67 -19.89 28.87
N SER A 121 -52.93 -20.75 29.84
CA SER A 121 -52.13 -20.90 31.07
C SER A 121 -52.23 -22.32 31.62
N SER A 122 -51.14 -23.09 31.53
CA SER A 122 -51.03 -24.41 32.16
C SER A 122 -50.80 -24.27 33.67
N ALA A 123 -51.87 -24.29 34.46
CA ALA A 123 -51.81 -24.22 35.92
C ALA A 123 -51.64 -25.61 36.59
N VAL A 124 -50.82 -25.69 37.64
CA VAL A 124 -50.85 -26.77 38.65
C VAL A 124 -50.65 -26.17 40.05
N GLU A 125 -51.78 -25.83 40.68
CA GLU A 125 -52.14 -25.91 42.11
C GLU A 125 -51.17 -25.52 43.26
N THR A 126 -51.69 -24.65 44.16
CA THR A 126 -51.53 -24.62 45.65
C THR A 126 -50.19 -24.21 46.29
N ALA A 127 -50.14 -23.53 47.46
CA ALA A 127 -51.17 -22.85 48.29
C ALA A 127 -50.54 -21.85 49.30
N GLU A 128 -51.39 -21.03 49.96
CA GLU A 128 -51.20 -20.26 51.23
C GLU A 128 -50.16 -19.09 51.23
N GLU A 129 -50.54 -17.84 51.56
CA GLU A 129 -50.76 -17.24 52.92
C GLU A 129 -49.48 -17.23 53.80
N ASN A 130 -48.96 -16.15 54.41
CA ASN A 130 -49.33 -14.74 54.71
C ASN A 130 -48.01 -13.90 54.79
N GLY A 131 -47.92 -12.57 54.95
CA GLY A 131 -48.89 -11.46 55.02
C GLY A 131 -48.40 -10.31 55.93
N LEU A 132 -48.54 -9.04 55.51
CA LEU A 132 -48.35 -7.77 56.28
C LEU A 132 -46.92 -7.45 56.82
N ALA A 133 -46.58 -6.22 57.23
CA ALA A 133 -46.77 -4.86 56.69
C ALA A 133 -45.99 -3.82 57.55
N ASN A 134 -45.38 -2.82 56.91
CA ASN A 134 -45.03 -1.45 57.38
C ASN A 134 -44.46 -1.20 58.80
N GLY A 135 -43.35 -0.44 58.88
CA GLY A 135 -42.94 0.24 60.12
C GLY A 135 -41.63 1.06 59.97
N GLU A 136 -41.73 2.38 59.82
CA GLU A 136 -40.56 3.28 59.84
C GLU A 136 -40.10 3.56 61.28
N GLY A 137 -38.78 3.64 61.52
CA GLY A 137 -38.23 3.99 62.84
C GLY A 137 -36.73 4.27 62.79
N LYS A 138 -36.33 5.55 62.96
CA LYS A 138 -34.94 6.00 62.88
C LYS A 138 -34.32 6.18 64.27
N ILE A 139 -33.19 5.52 64.53
CA ILE A 139 -32.30 5.76 65.68
C ILE A 139 -30.84 5.69 65.18
N ASP A 140 -29.96 6.55 65.69
CA ASP A 140 -28.57 6.69 65.27
C ASP A 140 -27.58 5.93 66.19
N LEU A 141 -26.41 5.56 65.64
CA LEU A 141 -25.11 5.29 66.30
C LEU A 141 -24.99 4.14 67.32
N LEU A 142 -24.15 3.14 66.99
CA LEU A 142 -22.86 2.87 67.68
C LEU A 142 -21.97 1.96 66.82
N GLU A 143 -20.68 1.88 67.14
CA GLU A 143 -19.65 1.14 66.41
C GLU A 143 -19.60 -0.35 66.81
N ASP A 144 -19.39 -1.24 65.83
CA ASP A 144 -18.49 -2.40 65.98
C ASP A 144 -17.87 -2.69 64.60
N SER A 145 -16.56 -2.87 64.53
CA SER A 145 -15.79 -2.89 63.28
C SER A 145 -14.76 -4.03 63.31
N SER A 146 -15.26 -5.26 63.21
CA SER A 146 -14.47 -6.47 63.46
C SER A 146 -14.93 -7.73 62.70
N VAL A 147 -15.83 -7.61 61.71
CA VAL A 147 -16.50 -8.77 61.06
C VAL A 147 -16.40 -8.80 59.52
N ASP A 148 -15.94 -7.72 58.87
CA ASP A 148 -15.90 -7.66 57.40
C ASP A 148 -14.59 -8.20 56.79
N GLU A 149 -13.44 -8.12 57.48
CA GLU A 149 -12.14 -8.57 56.94
C GLU A 149 -12.10 -10.09 56.67
N GLU A 150 -12.54 -10.93 57.62
CA GLU A 150 -12.59 -12.40 57.43
C GLU A 150 -13.48 -12.83 56.25
N ARG A 151 -14.41 -11.96 55.84
CA ARG A 151 -15.44 -12.23 54.82
C ARG A 151 -15.04 -11.78 53.42
N GLU A 152 -14.12 -10.81 53.31
CA GLU A 152 -13.45 -10.49 52.06
C GLU A 152 -12.37 -11.54 51.75
N GLU A 153 -11.63 -12.05 52.76
CA GLU A 153 -10.64 -13.12 52.56
C GLU A 153 -11.27 -14.44 52.06
N GLU A 154 -12.40 -14.90 52.64
CA GLU A 154 -13.12 -16.09 52.11
C GLU A 154 -13.61 -15.89 50.66
N MET A 155 -13.97 -14.66 50.27
CA MET A 155 -14.41 -14.35 48.91
C MET A 155 -13.24 -14.32 47.93
N GLU A 156 -12.09 -13.74 48.30
CA GLU A 156 -10.89 -13.77 47.46
C GLU A 156 -10.36 -15.20 47.28
N GLU A 157 -10.30 -16.05 48.32
CA GLU A 157 -9.92 -17.47 48.15
C GLU A 157 -10.88 -18.21 47.20
N LEU A 158 -12.19 -17.96 47.30
CA LEU A 158 -13.20 -18.56 46.42
C LEU A 158 -13.18 -18.00 44.99
N GLU A 159 -12.59 -16.85 44.72
CA GLU A 159 -12.36 -16.35 43.36
C GLU A 159 -11.04 -16.90 42.79
N ILE A 160 -9.99 -16.96 43.61
CA ILE A 160 -8.71 -17.58 43.25
C ILE A 160 -8.88 -19.08 42.95
N GLU A 161 -9.71 -19.83 43.67
CA GLU A 161 -9.97 -21.25 43.35
C GLU A 161 -10.69 -21.41 42.00
N LYS A 162 -11.61 -20.50 41.66
CA LYS A 162 -12.30 -20.49 40.36
C LYS A 162 -11.33 -20.15 39.22
N GLU A 163 -10.49 -19.13 39.40
CA GLU A 163 -9.51 -18.73 38.39
C GLU A 163 -8.47 -19.84 38.14
N ASN A 164 -7.96 -20.48 39.19
CA ASN A 164 -7.08 -21.65 39.05
C ASN A 164 -7.78 -22.81 38.34
N ARG A 165 -9.06 -23.11 38.64
CA ARG A 165 -9.79 -24.18 37.96
C ARG A 165 -10.02 -23.87 36.47
N LEU A 166 -10.33 -22.62 36.12
CA LEU A 166 -10.43 -22.18 34.73
C LEU A 166 -9.09 -22.32 33.99
N LEU A 167 -7.97 -21.95 34.62
CA LEU A 167 -6.62 -22.14 34.07
C LEU A 167 -6.23 -23.61 33.90
N GLU A 168 -6.72 -24.51 34.78
CA GLU A 168 -6.51 -25.96 34.61
C GLU A 168 -7.40 -26.58 33.52
N ASP A 169 -8.64 -26.11 33.35
CA ASP A 169 -9.50 -26.51 32.23
C ASP A 169 -8.97 -25.96 30.89
N GLU A 170 -8.49 -24.72 30.85
CA GLU A 170 -7.85 -24.11 29.67
C GLU A 170 -6.56 -24.84 29.30
N ARG A 171 -5.66 -25.10 30.27
CA ARG A 171 -4.45 -25.89 30.00
C ARG A 171 -4.77 -27.33 29.59
N ARG A 172 -5.87 -27.93 30.09
CA ARG A 172 -6.31 -29.26 29.62
C ARG A 172 -6.79 -29.20 28.17
N LEU A 173 -7.50 -28.13 27.77
CA LEU A 173 -7.89 -27.91 26.37
C LEU A 173 -6.66 -27.70 25.48
N GLU A 174 -5.68 -26.87 25.85
CA GLU A 174 -4.40 -26.76 25.11
C GLU A 174 -3.68 -28.12 25.02
N GLU A 175 -3.69 -28.90 26.11
CA GLU A 175 -3.14 -30.24 26.17
C GLU A 175 -3.92 -31.28 25.34
N GLU A 176 -5.20 -31.07 25.06
CA GLU A 176 -6.04 -31.94 24.22
C GLU A 176 -5.94 -31.52 22.75
N GLU A 177 -5.94 -30.22 22.44
CA GLU A 177 -5.71 -29.66 21.10
C GLU A 177 -4.30 -29.99 20.59
N SER A 178 -3.25 -29.86 21.41
CA SER A 178 -1.89 -30.24 21.02
C SER A 178 -1.71 -31.76 20.83
N LYS A 179 -2.48 -32.59 21.56
CA LYS A 179 -2.53 -34.06 21.32
C LYS A 179 -3.32 -34.39 20.05
N ALA A 180 -4.35 -33.62 19.71
CA ALA A 180 -5.08 -33.72 18.45
C ALA A 180 -4.20 -33.28 17.27
N GLU A 181 -3.49 -32.16 17.37
CA GLU A 181 -2.52 -31.70 16.37
C GLU A 181 -1.40 -32.74 16.17
N PHE A 182 -0.86 -33.33 17.25
CA PHE A 182 0.14 -34.39 17.15
C PHE A 182 -0.41 -35.65 16.44
N THR A 183 -1.64 -36.08 16.77
CA THR A 183 -2.24 -37.27 16.14
C THR A 183 -2.69 -37.04 14.70
N LEU A 184 -3.05 -35.81 14.31
CA LEU A 184 -3.25 -35.42 12.92
C LEU A 184 -1.93 -35.51 12.13
N ASN A 185 -0.82 -35.03 12.69
CA ASN A 185 0.51 -35.11 12.07
C ASN A 185 0.99 -36.57 11.86
N ASP A 186 0.66 -37.49 12.76
CA ASP A 186 0.95 -38.93 12.58
C ASP A 186 -0.01 -39.62 11.60
N ALA A 187 -1.28 -39.21 11.51
CA ALA A 187 -2.26 -39.77 10.58
C ALA A 187 -1.98 -39.37 9.11
N ASP A 188 -1.54 -38.12 8.87
CA ASP A 188 -1.19 -37.60 7.53
C ASP A 188 0.09 -38.21 6.93
N ASN A 189 0.81 -39.06 7.66
CA ASN A 189 2.14 -39.52 7.27
C ASN A 189 2.20 -40.73 6.32
N VAL A 190 1.05 -41.31 5.93
CA VAL A 190 1.00 -42.43 4.96
C VAL A 190 0.07 -42.11 3.78
N ILE A 191 0.55 -41.27 2.86
CA ILE A 191 -0.02 -41.19 1.50
C ILE A 191 0.20 -42.57 0.84
N GLN A 192 -0.89 -43.26 0.51
CA GLN A 192 -0.81 -44.59 -0.11
C GLN A 192 -0.41 -44.44 -1.59
N THR A 193 0.42 -45.35 -2.11
CA THR A 193 0.88 -45.30 -3.52
C THR A 193 -0.28 -45.33 -4.51
N GLU A 194 -1.34 -46.09 -4.18
CA GLU A 194 -2.59 -46.13 -4.96
C GLU A 194 -3.27 -44.75 -5.06
N GLN A 195 -3.13 -43.88 -4.07
CA GLN A 195 -3.63 -42.50 -4.13
C GLN A 195 -2.81 -41.64 -5.08
N LEU A 196 -1.49 -41.87 -5.17
CA LEU A 196 -0.56 -41.14 -6.06
C LEU A 196 -0.80 -41.48 -7.53
N GLU A 197 -0.88 -42.76 -7.88
CA GLU A 197 -1.20 -43.20 -9.25
C GLU A 197 -2.56 -42.64 -9.70
N ASN A 198 -3.55 -42.66 -8.81
CA ASN A 198 -4.87 -42.08 -9.07
C ASN A 198 -4.87 -40.55 -9.20
N LEU A 199 -3.81 -39.79 -8.88
CA LEU A 199 -3.81 -38.33 -9.07
C LEU A 199 -3.84 -37.92 -10.54
N PHE A 200 -3.22 -38.71 -11.42
CA PHE A 200 -3.03 -38.41 -12.85
C PHE A 200 -4.08 -39.08 -13.76
N HIS A 201 -5.17 -39.61 -13.20
CA HIS A 201 -6.26 -40.23 -13.96
C HIS A 201 -7.58 -39.46 -13.77
N ASN A 202 -8.45 -39.47 -14.78
CA ASN A 202 -9.80 -38.89 -14.76
C ASN A 202 -9.87 -37.39 -14.39
N ASP A 203 -9.22 -36.50 -15.15
CA ASP A 203 -9.33 -35.04 -14.95
C ASP A 203 -10.69 -34.44 -15.35
N ILE A 204 -11.43 -35.09 -16.25
CA ILE A 204 -12.61 -34.52 -16.93
C ILE A 204 -13.82 -34.36 -15.99
N HIS A 205 -13.90 -35.12 -14.90
CA HIS A 205 -15.09 -35.19 -14.04
C HIS A 205 -14.85 -34.88 -12.55
N ARG A 206 -13.67 -34.41 -12.15
CA ARG A 206 -13.37 -34.08 -10.74
C ARG A 206 -14.13 -32.84 -10.25
N SER A 207 -14.79 -32.99 -9.11
CA SER A 207 -15.41 -31.92 -8.34
C SER A 207 -14.38 -30.90 -7.82
N LEU A 208 -14.86 -29.71 -7.44
CA LEU A 208 -14.04 -28.70 -6.78
C LEU A 208 -13.44 -29.23 -5.46
N THR A 209 -14.15 -30.11 -4.76
CA THR A 209 -13.66 -30.77 -3.54
C THR A 209 -12.47 -31.68 -3.84
N ASP A 210 -12.61 -32.59 -4.82
CA ASP A 210 -11.58 -33.55 -5.21
C ASP A 210 -10.30 -32.85 -5.68
N ARG A 211 -10.44 -31.71 -6.37
CA ARG A 211 -9.31 -30.87 -6.79
C ARG A 211 -8.62 -30.19 -5.60
N LYS A 212 -9.37 -29.73 -4.59
CA LYS A 212 -8.78 -29.20 -3.33
C LYS A 212 -8.03 -30.30 -2.56
N SER A 213 -8.59 -31.50 -2.46
CA SER A 213 -7.89 -32.66 -1.87
C SER A 213 -6.62 -33.01 -2.65
N ARG A 214 -6.67 -33.01 -3.99
CA ARG A 214 -5.49 -33.22 -4.85
C ARG A 214 -4.43 -32.14 -4.66
N ILE A 215 -4.81 -30.86 -4.54
CA ILE A 215 -3.90 -29.76 -4.21
C ILE A 215 -3.15 -30.05 -2.90
N SER A 216 -3.85 -30.46 -1.83
CA SER A 216 -3.23 -30.79 -0.54
C SER A 216 -2.20 -31.93 -0.65
N ILE A 217 -2.60 -33.06 -1.26
CA ILE A 217 -1.71 -34.23 -1.45
C ILE A 217 -0.48 -33.85 -2.28
N VAL A 218 -0.65 -33.08 -3.36
CA VAL A 218 0.47 -32.65 -4.22
C VAL A 218 1.40 -31.69 -3.48
N LEU A 219 0.90 -30.83 -2.58
CA LEU A 219 1.76 -30.02 -1.69
C LEU A 219 2.56 -30.89 -0.72
N GLN A 220 1.92 -31.85 -0.05
CA GLN A 220 2.55 -32.81 0.87
C GLN A 220 3.63 -33.67 0.19
N VAL A 221 3.53 -33.91 -1.12
CA VAL A 221 4.55 -34.57 -1.95
C VAL A 221 5.66 -33.59 -2.40
N LEU A 222 5.30 -32.34 -2.71
CA LEU A 222 6.26 -31.33 -3.18
C LEU A 222 7.14 -30.75 -2.07
N SER A 223 6.72 -30.79 -0.80
CA SER A 223 7.57 -30.52 0.36
C SER A 223 8.63 -31.62 0.53
N ASP A 224 8.21 -32.84 0.83
CA ASP A 224 9.08 -33.98 1.18
C ASP A 224 9.41 -34.90 0.01
N TRP A 225 9.76 -34.28 -1.12
CA TRP A 225 10.07 -34.94 -2.40
C TRP A 225 11.14 -36.04 -2.33
N LYS A 226 12.00 -36.03 -1.30
CA LYS A 226 12.99 -37.11 -1.08
C LYS A 226 12.33 -38.42 -0.62
N ASN A 227 11.26 -38.31 0.17
CA ASN A 227 10.63 -39.41 0.89
C ASN A 227 9.30 -39.83 0.23
N ARG A 228 8.52 -38.87 -0.27
CA ARG A 228 7.14 -39.06 -0.79
C ARG A 228 7.05 -39.07 -2.32
N LYS A 229 8.14 -39.36 -3.03
CA LYS A 229 8.15 -39.45 -4.50
C LYS A 229 7.61 -40.78 -5.01
N ASP A 230 6.70 -40.71 -5.98
CA ASP A 230 6.09 -41.87 -6.67
C ASP A 230 7.11 -42.66 -7.54
N GLY A 231 8.24 -42.03 -7.90
CA GLY A 231 9.34 -42.64 -8.66
C GLY A 231 9.07 -42.78 -10.17
N THR A 232 7.80 -42.88 -10.55
CA THR A 232 7.22 -42.83 -11.91
C THR A 232 7.24 -41.42 -12.51
N HIS A 233 6.65 -40.46 -11.80
CA HIS A 233 6.37 -39.10 -12.26
C HIS A 233 7.46 -38.09 -11.87
N SER A 234 7.72 -37.11 -12.74
CA SER A 234 8.71 -36.04 -12.49
C SER A 234 8.13 -34.90 -11.64
N ARG A 235 9.00 -34.15 -10.94
CA ARG A 235 8.58 -32.96 -10.18
C ARG A 235 7.93 -31.90 -11.06
N SER A 236 8.25 -31.89 -12.36
CA SER A 236 7.64 -31.02 -13.37
C SER A 236 6.16 -31.37 -13.62
N GLU A 237 5.80 -32.66 -13.67
CA GLU A 237 4.40 -33.10 -13.83
C GLU A 237 3.56 -32.77 -12.60
N PHE A 238 4.08 -33.00 -11.38
CA PHE A 238 3.39 -32.58 -10.16
C PHE A 238 3.17 -31.06 -10.10
N LEU A 239 4.14 -30.26 -10.58
CA LEU A 239 4.00 -28.81 -10.64
C LEU A 239 2.99 -28.36 -11.71
N SER A 240 2.96 -28.97 -12.91
CA SER A 240 1.97 -28.61 -13.93
C SER A 240 0.55 -29.05 -13.54
N LEU A 241 0.40 -30.19 -12.88
CA LEU A 241 -0.87 -30.65 -12.30
C LEU A 241 -1.38 -29.67 -11.24
N LEU A 242 -0.52 -29.28 -10.29
CA LEU A 242 -0.85 -28.29 -9.26
C LEU A 242 -1.24 -26.93 -9.86
N GLN A 243 -0.52 -26.45 -10.89
CA GLN A 243 -0.83 -25.21 -11.59
C GLN A 243 -2.18 -25.28 -12.31
N SER A 244 -2.51 -26.43 -12.93
CA SER A 244 -3.81 -26.68 -13.58
C SER A 244 -4.96 -26.63 -12.57
N ASP A 245 -4.84 -27.33 -11.43
CA ASP A 245 -5.90 -27.33 -10.42
C ASP A 245 -6.05 -25.98 -9.71
N VAL A 246 -4.95 -25.29 -9.37
CA VAL A 246 -5.01 -23.96 -8.75
C VAL A 246 -5.61 -22.93 -9.72
N SER A 247 -5.28 -23.01 -11.02
CA SER A 247 -5.91 -22.20 -12.06
C SER A 247 -7.43 -22.42 -12.13
N TYR A 248 -7.88 -23.69 -12.11
CA TYR A 248 -9.29 -24.05 -12.16
C TYR A 248 -10.07 -23.68 -10.88
N VAL A 249 -9.53 -24.03 -9.70
CA VAL A 249 -10.21 -23.84 -8.40
C VAL A 249 -10.34 -22.37 -8.01
N TYR A 250 -9.36 -21.53 -8.35
CA TYR A 250 -9.36 -20.09 -8.00
C TYR A 250 -9.73 -19.16 -9.18
N GLY A 251 -9.95 -19.70 -10.39
CA GLY A 251 -10.37 -18.93 -11.56
C GLY A 251 -9.30 -17.98 -12.13
N TYR A 252 -8.02 -18.39 -12.10
CA TYR A 252 -6.88 -17.60 -12.59
C TYR A 252 -6.42 -18.06 -13.97
N ASN A 253 -5.95 -17.13 -14.80
CA ASN A 253 -5.21 -17.42 -16.03
C ASN A 253 -3.95 -18.26 -15.71
N THR A 254 -3.71 -19.33 -16.47
CA THR A 254 -2.55 -20.23 -16.33
C THR A 254 -1.24 -19.45 -16.34
N PHE A 255 -1.13 -18.42 -17.17
CA PHE A 255 0.04 -17.54 -17.23
C PHE A 255 0.35 -16.81 -15.90
N LEU A 256 -0.68 -16.33 -15.17
CA LEU A 256 -0.45 -15.68 -13.87
C LEU A 256 -0.04 -16.69 -12.80
N ILE A 257 -0.68 -17.87 -12.80
CA ILE A 257 -0.32 -18.98 -11.92
C ILE A 257 1.14 -19.40 -12.17
N GLU A 258 1.57 -19.55 -13.42
CA GLU A 258 2.97 -19.83 -13.77
C GLU A 258 3.94 -18.79 -13.18
N GLU A 259 3.66 -17.49 -13.28
CA GLU A 259 4.55 -16.45 -12.74
C GLU A 259 4.52 -16.34 -11.20
N PHE A 260 3.40 -16.63 -10.54
CA PHE A 260 3.36 -16.74 -9.08
C PHE A 260 4.15 -17.96 -8.57
N PHE A 261 4.00 -19.13 -9.21
CA PHE A 261 4.83 -20.31 -8.93
C PHE A 261 6.30 -20.16 -9.35
N ARG A 262 6.66 -19.10 -10.11
CA ARG A 262 8.05 -18.70 -10.37
C ARG A 262 8.59 -17.69 -9.36
N MET A 263 7.73 -17.06 -8.55
CA MET A 263 8.08 -16.08 -7.52
C MET A 263 8.16 -16.69 -6.12
N PHE A 264 7.18 -17.51 -5.76
CA PHE A 264 6.98 -18.05 -4.41
C PHE A 264 7.28 -19.56 -4.35
N SER A 265 7.39 -20.11 -3.13
CA SER A 265 7.35 -21.57 -2.95
C SER A 265 5.93 -22.11 -3.25
N PRO A 266 5.73 -23.41 -3.55
CA PRO A 266 4.39 -23.96 -3.85
C PRO A 266 3.34 -23.73 -2.75
N VAL A 267 3.74 -23.75 -1.48
CA VAL A 267 2.86 -23.50 -0.33
C VAL A 267 2.54 -22.00 -0.24
N GLU A 268 3.57 -21.17 -0.18
CA GLU A 268 3.47 -19.70 -0.14
C GLU A 268 2.69 -19.12 -1.32
N CYS A 269 2.76 -19.75 -2.51
CA CYS A 269 2.00 -19.35 -3.69
C CYS A 269 0.48 -19.49 -3.47
N ILE A 270 0.05 -20.52 -2.74
CA ILE A 270 -1.37 -20.76 -2.45
C ILE A 270 -1.83 -19.87 -1.29
N GLU A 271 -1.02 -19.68 -0.26
CA GLU A 271 -1.26 -18.63 0.75
C GLU A 271 -1.45 -17.25 0.10
N PHE A 272 -0.58 -16.89 -0.85
CA PHE A 272 -0.65 -15.66 -1.63
C PHE A 272 -1.93 -15.55 -2.46
N ILE A 273 -2.36 -16.64 -3.12
CA ILE A 273 -3.60 -16.66 -3.94
C ILE A 273 -4.84 -16.55 -3.04
N GLU A 274 -4.94 -17.37 -1.99
CA GLU A 274 -6.05 -17.29 -1.04
C GLU A 274 -6.15 -15.93 -0.36
N ALA A 275 -5.01 -15.33 -0.02
CA ALA A 275 -4.95 -13.99 0.52
C ALA A 275 -5.31 -12.93 -0.54
N SER A 276 -4.94 -13.12 -1.80
CA SER A 276 -5.33 -12.20 -2.90
C SER A 276 -6.83 -12.23 -3.18
N ASP A 277 -7.48 -13.37 -2.94
CA ASP A 277 -8.93 -13.56 -3.11
C ASP A 277 -9.76 -13.07 -1.90
N LYS A 278 -9.18 -13.04 -0.69
CA LYS A 278 -9.86 -12.55 0.52
C LYS A 278 -10.09 -11.02 0.42
N PRO A 279 -11.34 -10.52 0.57
CA PRO A 279 -11.64 -9.10 0.47
C PRO A 279 -10.95 -8.32 1.59
N ARG A 280 -10.45 -7.12 1.28
CA ARG A 280 -9.69 -6.30 2.24
C ARG A 280 -10.60 -5.28 2.95
N PRO A 281 -10.38 -5.03 4.26
CA PRO A 281 -11.19 -4.09 5.02
C PRO A 281 -11.02 -2.68 4.45
N LEU A 282 -12.10 -1.89 4.48
CA LEU A 282 -12.12 -0.59 3.85
C LEU A 282 -11.25 0.40 4.65
N VAL A 283 -10.25 1.01 4.00
CA VAL A 283 -9.37 2.00 4.64
C VAL A 283 -9.73 3.41 4.17
N ILE A 284 -9.77 4.35 5.12
CA ILE A 284 -9.94 5.79 4.86
C ILE A 284 -8.73 6.60 5.35
N ARG A 285 -8.37 7.62 4.58
CA ARG A 285 -7.33 8.59 4.89
C ARG A 285 -7.95 9.88 5.43
N THR A 286 -7.67 10.20 6.70
CA THR A 286 -8.00 11.51 7.28
C THR A 286 -7.35 12.64 6.47
N ASN A 287 -8.11 13.70 6.16
CA ASN A 287 -7.58 14.92 5.57
C ASN A 287 -7.10 15.89 6.66
N THR A 288 -5.79 15.90 6.90
CA THR A 288 -5.13 16.73 7.92
C THR A 288 -5.22 18.24 7.66
N LEU A 289 -5.65 18.69 6.49
CA LEU A 289 -5.96 20.10 6.20
C LEU A 289 -7.26 20.55 6.88
N LYS A 290 -8.25 19.66 7.01
CA LYS A 290 -9.60 20.00 7.51
C LYS A 290 -9.92 19.45 8.90
N THR A 291 -9.34 18.32 9.30
CA THR A 291 -9.65 17.69 10.61
C THR A 291 -8.53 16.80 11.15
N LYS A 292 -8.55 16.52 12.46
CA LYS A 292 -7.63 15.58 13.13
C LYS A 292 -8.26 14.19 13.21
N ARG A 293 -7.46 13.12 13.08
CA ARG A 293 -7.94 11.71 13.07
C ARG A 293 -8.91 11.40 14.22
N ARG A 294 -8.63 11.87 15.44
CA ARG A 294 -9.51 11.64 16.60
C ARG A 294 -10.89 12.30 16.45
N GLN A 295 -10.95 13.52 15.91
CA GLN A 295 -12.21 14.24 15.71
C GLN A 295 -13.04 13.59 14.60
N LEU A 296 -12.41 13.20 13.49
CA LEU A 296 -13.06 12.41 12.44
C LEU A 296 -13.59 11.08 13.00
N ALA A 297 -12.79 10.36 13.78
CA ALA A 297 -13.21 9.09 14.35
C ALA A 297 -14.44 9.26 15.27
N GLN A 298 -14.42 10.25 16.15
CA GLN A 298 -15.57 10.57 17.01
C GLN A 298 -16.84 10.92 16.20
N ALA A 299 -16.71 11.60 15.06
CA ALA A 299 -17.83 11.94 14.17
C ALA A 299 -18.36 10.76 13.34
N LEU A 300 -17.57 9.71 13.12
CA LEU A 300 -17.99 8.49 12.43
C LEU A 300 -18.60 7.48 13.41
N ILE A 301 -18.00 7.30 14.59
CA ILE A 301 -18.52 6.42 15.65
C ILE A 301 -19.94 6.88 16.08
N SER A 302 -20.17 8.19 16.22
CA SER A 302 -21.50 8.74 16.54
C SER A 302 -22.57 8.53 15.46
N ARG A 303 -22.20 8.01 14.28
CA ARG A 303 -23.12 7.58 13.21
C ARG A 303 -23.24 6.05 13.08
N GLY A 304 -22.70 5.29 14.05
CA GLY A 304 -22.73 3.82 14.00
C GLY A 304 -21.80 3.23 12.93
N VAL A 305 -20.64 3.85 12.71
CA VAL A 305 -19.56 3.29 11.91
C VAL A 305 -18.52 2.65 12.84
N ASN A 306 -18.26 1.35 12.68
CA ASN A 306 -17.24 0.65 13.44
C ASN A 306 -15.87 0.87 12.79
N ILE A 307 -14.98 1.58 13.49
CA ILE A 307 -13.67 1.98 12.98
C ILE A 307 -12.57 1.86 14.04
N ASP A 308 -11.36 1.54 13.57
CA ASP A 308 -10.14 1.55 14.37
C ASP A 308 -9.05 2.42 13.74
N PRO A 309 -8.07 2.91 14.53
CA PRO A 309 -6.84 3.46 13.97
C PRO A 309 -6.11 2.39 13.17
N LEU A 310 -5.71 2.72 11.94
CA LEU A 310 -4.71 1.92 11.22
C LEU A 310 -3.42 1.84 12.07
N GLU A 311 -2.69 0.74 11.90
CA GLU A 311 -1.45 0.38 12.61
C GLU A 311 -0.47 1.55 12.86
N LYS A 312 0.36 1.39 13.89
CA LYS A 312 1.23 2.43 14.47
C LYS A 312 2.17 3.16 13.49
N TRP A 313 2.36 2.66 12.27
CA TRP A 313 3.10 3.35 11.20
C TRP A 313 2.32 4.48 10.50
N SER A 314 0.99 4.54 10.63
CA SER A 314 0.13 5.57 10.03
C SER A 314 -0.53 6.47 11.08
N LYS A 315 -0.52 7.79 10.84
CA LYS A 315 -1.17 8.79 11.71
C LYS A 315 -2.54 9.23 11.17
N GLU A 316 -2.78 9.02 9.88
CA GLU A 316 -3.95 9.48 9.13
C GLU A 316 -4.95 8.37 8.83
N GLY A 317 -4.51 7.12 8.79
CA GLY A 317 -5.35 5.96 8.45
C GLY A 317 -6.33 5.59 9.56
N LEU A 318 -7.55 5.26 9.14
CA LEU A 318 -8.57 4.54 9.90
C LEU A 318 -9.01 3.33 9.08
N VAL A 319 -9.20 2.19 9.73
CA VAL A 319 -9.82 0.98 9.16
C VAL A 319 -11.32 1.03 9.47
N VAL A 320 -12.17 0.65 8.53
CA VAL A 320 -13.62 0.51 8.69
C VAL A 320 -13.97 -0.97 8.57
N TYR A 321 -14.54 -1.54 9.62
CA TYR A 321 -14.99 -2.93 9.64
C TYR A 321 -16.45 -3.05 9.21
N GLU A 322 -17.31 -2.19 9.75
CA GLU A 322 -18.75 -2.19 9.49
C GLU A 322 -19.27 -0.75 9.41
N SER A 323 -20.26 -0.51 8.56
CA SER A 323 -20.96 0.77 8.51
C SER A 323 -22.40 0.59 8.05
N ARG A 324 -23.34 1.15 8.83
CA ARG A 324 -24.76 1.24 8.43
C ARG A 324 -25.02 2.32 7.38
N VAL A 325 -24.06 3.21 7.14
CA VAL A 325 -24.14 4.32 6.18
C VAL A 325 -23.06 4.15 5.10
N PRO A 326 -23.38 4.30 3.80
CA PRO A 326 -22.37 4.26 2.75
C PRO A 326 -21.26 5.29 2.98
N ILE A 327 -20.02 4.84 3.17
CA ILE A 327 -18.87 5.67 3.56
C ILE A 327 -18.61 6.80 2.53
N GLY A 328 -18.89 6.56 1.25
CA GLY A 328 -18.81 7.56 0.18
C GLY A 328 -19.93 8.61 0.15
N ALA A 329 -20.97 8.48 0.99
CA ALA A 329 -22.13 9.38 1.04
C ALA A 329 -22.23 10.19 2.35
N THR A 330 -21.29 10.03 3.28
CA THR A 330 -21.32 10.77 4.56
C THR A 330 -21.09 12.28 4.36
N PRO A 331 -21.67 13.15 5.21
CA PRO A 331 -21.37 14.59 5.17
C PRO A 331 -19.88 14.91 5.31
N GLU A 332 -19.14 14.13 6.10
CA GLU A 332 -17.68 14.22 6.26
C GLU A 332 -16.93 13.90 4.97
N TYR A 333 -17.40 12.91 4.19
CA TYR A 333 -16.82 12.61 2.89
C TYR A 333 -17.08 13.77 1.91
N LEU A 334 -18.32 14.27 1.85
CA LEU A 334 -18.69 15.39 0.96
C LEU A 334 -17.96 16.68 1.33
N ALA A 335 -17.81 16.99 2.63
CA ALA A 335 -17.00 18.10 3.14
C ALA A 335 -15.48 17.89 2.94
N GLY A 336 -15.04 16.70 2.52
CA GLY A 336 -13.63 16.39 2.28
C GLY A 336 -12.80 16.22 3.55
N HIS A 337 -13.40 15.79 4.66
CA HIS A 337 -12.69 15.42 5.88
C HIS A 337 -11.87 14.13 5.72
N TYR A 338 -12.19 13.30 4.71
CA TYR A 338 -11.38 12.14 4.34
C TYR A 338 -11.52 11.71 2.87
N MET A 339 -10.67 10.77 2.49
CA MET A 339 -10.68 10.06 1.21
C MET A 339 -10.70 8.54 1.46
N ILE A 340 -11.48 7.80 0.69
CA ILE A 340 -11.43 6.33 0.67
C ILE A 340 -10.19 5.93 -0.12
N GLN A 341 -9.26 5.18 0.51
CA GLN A 341 -7.95 4.90 -0.07
C GLN A 341 -7.29 3.74 0.68
N ALA A 342 -6.91 2.68 -0.04
CA ALA A 342 -6.23 1.52 0.52
C ALA A 342 -4.90 1.90 1.22
N SER A 343 -4.59 1.19 2.31
CA SER A 343 -3.41 1.41 3.16
C SER A 343 -2.10 1.36 2.39
N SER A 344 -1.98 0.42 1.45
CA SER A 344 -0.90 0.28 0.47
C SER A 344 -0.51 1.62 -0.19
N SER A 345 -1.51 2.42 -0.57
CA SER A 345 -1.33 3.69 -1.28
C SER A 345 -0.88 4.87 -0.40
N PHE A 346 -0.71 4.69 0.91
CA PHE A 346 -0.06 5.69 1.78
C PHE A 346 1.47 5.61 1.69
N LEU A 347 1.99 4.40 1.50
CA LEU A 347 3.42 4.07 1.61
C LEU A 347 4.33 4.87 0.66
N PRO A 348 3.95 5.20 -0.60
CA PRO A 348 4.77 6.04 -1.47
C PRO A 348 4.92 7.48 -0.96
N VAL A 349 3.86 8.06 -0.39
CA VAL A 349 3.87 9.44 0.11
C VAL A 349 4.64 9.54 1.44
N LEU A 350 4.54 8.51 2.28
CA LEU A 350 5.37 8.37 3.47
C LEU A 350 6.86 8.26 3.10
N ALA A 351 7.21 7.41 2.12
CA ALA A 351 8.58 7.29 1.63
C ALA A 351 9.09 8.56 0.92
N LEU A 352 8.21 9.31 0.24
CA LEU A 352 8.54 10.59 -0.42
C LEU A 352 8.92 11.67 0.61
N ALA A 353 8.28 11.64 1.78
CA ALA A 353 8.44 12.59 2.87
C ALA A 353 8.44 14.07 2.40
N PRO A 354 7.39 14.53 1.69
CA PRO A 354 7.32 15.88 1.14
C PRO A 354 7.46 16.95 2.24
N GLN A 355 8.09 18.07 1.93
CA GLN A 355 8.31 19.19 2.87
C GLN A 355 7.59 20.45 2.40
N GLU A 356 7.34 21.37 3.33
CA GLU A 356 6.77 22.68 3.03
C GLU A 356 7.62 23.47 2.00
N ASN A 357 6.94 24.26 1.17
CA ASN A 357 7.54 25.14 0.15
C ASN A 357 8.34 24.46 -0.99
N GLU A 358 8.37 23.13 -1.06
CA GLU A 358 8.98 22.39 -2.17
C GLU A 358 8.15 22.43 -3.46
N LYS A 359 8.79 22.09 -4.59
CA LYS A 359 8.14 21.80 -5.88
C LYS A 359 8.13 20.30 -6.13
N ILE A 360 6.95 19.70 -6.17
CA ILE A 360 6.77 18.24 -6.28
C ILE A 360 5.93 17.91 -7.52
N LEU A 361 6.27 16.86 -8.25
CA LEU A 361 5.44 16.30 -9.33
C LEU A 361 4.87 14.94 -8.92
N ASP A 362 3.58 14.76 -9.13
CA ASP A 362 2.89 13.47 -9.16
C ASP A 362 2.58 13.15 -10.63
N MET A 363 3.37 12.25 -11.24
CA MET A 363 3.42 12.07 -12.69
C MET A 363 2.21 11.30 -13.28
N ALA A 364 1.48 10.58 -12.43
CA ALA A 364 0.33 9.73 -12.79
C ALA A 364 -0.78 9.84 -11.72
N ALA A 365 -1.14 11.08 -11.41
CA ALA A 365 -1.85 11.51 -10.21
C ALA A 365 -3.25 10.91 -9.99
N SER A 366 -4.03 10.63 -11.04
CA SER A 366 -5.45 10.31 -10.87
C SER A 366 -5.67 8.95 -10.17
N PRO A 367 -6.66 8.84 -9.26
CA PRO A 367 -7.76 9.78 -8.99
C PRO A 367 -7.44 10.88 -7.96
N GLY A 368 -6.17 11.13 -7.63
CA GLY A 368 -5.74 12.21 -6.74
C GLY A 368 -5.48 11.83 -5.29
N GLY A 369 -5.69 10.57 -4.90
CA GLY A 369 -5.51 10.13 -3.51
C GLY A 369 -4.08 10.32 -2.95
N LYS A 370 -3.06 10.15 -3.81
CA LYS A 370 -1.64 10.36 -3.45
C LYS A 370 -1.28 11.85 -3.50
N THR A 371 -1.67 12.55 -4.57
CA THR A 371 -1.52 14.01 -4.77
C THR A 371 -2.07 14.83 -3.60
N THR A 372 -3.30 14.51 -3.17
CA THR A 372 -3.99 15.19 -2.07
C THR A 372 -3.46 14.79 -0.69
N PHE A 373 -2.61 13.76 -0.60
CA PHE A 373 -1.85 13.43 0.62
C PHE A 373 -0.51 14.18 0.65
N ILE A 374 0.15 14.32 -0.50
CA ILE A 374 1.34 15.18 -0.66
C ILE A 374 0.99 16.61 -0.24
N SER A 375 -0.03 17.21 -0.83
CA SER A 375 -0.49 18.57 -0.50
C SER A 375 -0.85 18.73 0.99
N ALA A 376 -1.58 17.75 1.56
CA ALA A 376 -1.96 17.76 2.98
C ALA A 376 -0.78 17.60 3.96
N ARG A 377 0.36 17.06 3.51
CA ARG A 377 1.63 17.03 4.26
C ARG A 377 2.53 18.26 4.00
N MET A 378 2.25 19.02 2.95
CA MET A 378 2.89 20.32 2.66
C MET A 378 2.08 21.50 3.24
N HIS A 379 0.97 21.26 3.94
CA HIS A 379 0.09 22.28 4.53
C HIS A 379 -0.35 23.37 3.53
N ASN A 380 -0.73 22.98 2.30
CA ASN A 380 -1.03 23.89 1.17
C ASN A 380 0.10 24.89 0.80
N THR A 381 1.34 24.68 1.24
CA THR A 381 2.51 25.48 0.82
C THR A 381 3.21 24.88 -0.42
N GLY A 382 4.10 25.63 -1.06
CA GLY A 382 4.87 25.14 -2.22
C GLY A 382 4.03 24.96 -3.48
N ILE A 383 4.42 24.03 -4.36
CA ILE A 383 3.67 23.71 -5.59
C ILE A 383 3.68 22.19 -5.83
N VAL A 384 2.49 21.62 -6.00
CA VAL A 384 2.30 20.24 -6.48
C VAL A 384 1.85 20.28 -7.94
N TYR A 385 2.60 19.65 -8.83
CA TYR A 385 2.19 19.41 -10.21
C TYR A 385 1.52 18.03 -10.26
N ALA A 386 0.27 17.98 -10.70
CA ALA A 386 -0.50 16.75 -10.83
C ALA A 386 -0.74 16.47 -12.31
N ASN A 387 -0.26 15.33 -12.80
CA ASN A 387 -0.37 14.96 -14.22
C ASN A 387 -1.03 13.59 -14.41
N ASP A 388 -1.85 13.47 -15.45
CA ASP A 388 -2.27 12.17 -16.01
C ASP A 388 -2.27 12.28 -17.55
N ALA A 389 -2.15 11.15 -18.24
CA ALA A 389 -2.27 11.10 -19.70
C ALA A 389 -3.72 10.90 -20.19
N LYS A 390 -4.65 10.49 -19.31
CA LYS A 390 -6.06 10.21 -19.65
C LYS A 390 -6.99 11.32 -19.16
N ALA A 391 -7.52 12.12 -20.10
CA ALA A 391 -8.40 13.26 -19.82
C ALA A 391 -9.63 12.90 -18.96
N ASP A 392 -10.23 11.72 -19.13
CA ASP A 392 -11.37 11.30 -18.29
C ASP A 392 -11.00 11.08 -16.82
N ARG A 393 -9.76 10.66 -16.53
CA ARG A 393 -9.28 10.50 -15.14
C ARG A 393 -9.00 11.85 -14.47
N ILE A 394 -8.66 12.87 -15.27
CA ILE A 394 -8.47 14.26 -14.79
C ILE A 394 -9.75 14.79 -14.14
N LYS A 395 -10.94 14.44 -14.65
CA LYS A 395 -12.23 14.83 -14.05
C LYS A 395 -12.31 14.43 -12.57
N SER A 396 -11.96 13.18 -12.25
CA SER A 396 -11.94 12.67 -10.87
C SER A 396 -10.81 13.25 -10.02
N LEU A 397 -9.66 13.54 -10.62
CA LEU A 397 -8.53 14.21 -9.96
C LEU A 397 -8.90 15.63 -9.51
N VAL A 398 -9.47 16.44 -10.42
CA VAL A 398 -9.95 17.81 -10.16
C VAL A 398 -11.05 17.81 -9.09
N ALA A 399 -12.04 16.92 -9.21
CA ALA A 399 -13.12 16.80 -8.22
C ALA A 399 -12.59 16.50 -6.80
N ASN A 400 -11.61 15.58 -6.67
CA ASN A 400 -11.00 15.27 -5.38
C ASN A 400 -10.13 16.40 -4.82
N ILE A 401 -9.41 17.15 -5.68
CA ILE A 401 -8.63 18.33 -5.29
C ILE A 401 -9.52 19.40 -4.67
N HIS A 402 -10.61 19.79 -5.35
CA HIS A 402 -11.55 20.78 -4.82
C HIS A 402 -12.27 20.30 -3.56
N ARG A 403 -12.81 19.06 -3.56
CA ARG A 403 -13.51 18.49 -2.40
C ARG A 403 -12.63 18.49 -1.14
N LEU A 404 -11.36 18.09 -1.29
CA LEU A 404 -10.41 18.00 -0.17
C LEU A 404 -9.77 19.35 0.23
N GLY A 405 -10.06 20.45 -0.47
CA GLY A 405 -9.53 21.78 -0.13
C GLY A 405 -8.03 21.93 -0.42
N VAL A 406 -7.57 21.32 -1.52
CA VAL A 406 -6.17 21.38 -1.95
C VAL A 406 -5.96 22.57 -2.88
N GLU A 407 -5.15 23.53 -2.44
CA GLU A 407 -5.01 24.84 -3.11
C GLU A 407 -3.71 24.95 -3.93
N ASN A 408 -2.64 24.28 -3.49
CA ASN A 408 -1.29 24.38 -4.05
C ASN A 408 -1.04 23.49 -5.29
N THR A 409 -2.08 23.02 -5.97
CA THR A 409 -1.96 21.98 -7.02
C THR A 409 -2.28 22.49 -8.41
N ILE A 410 -1.32 22.36 -9.33
CA ILE A 410 -1.47 22.61 -10.77
C ILE A 410 -1.80 21.30 -11.46
N VAL A 411 -3.03 21.14 -11.94
CA VAL A 411 -3.47 19.96 -12.71
C VAL A 411 -3.11 20.12 -14.19
N SER A 412 -2.67 19.03 -14.81
CA SER A 412 -2.21 19.00 -16.21
C SER A 412 -2.47 17.65 -16.87
N CYS A 413 -2.60 17.63 -18.20
CA CYS A 413 -2.96 16.45 -18.99
C CYS A 413 -1.93 16.16 -20.08
N TYR A 414 -0.76 15.63 -19.71
CA TYR A 414 0.34 15.34 -20.64
C TYR A 414 0.86 13.90 -20.55
N ASP A 415 1.47 13.44 -21.64
CA ASP A 415 2.28 12.22 -21.65
C ASP A 415 3.50 12.39 -20.72
N GLY A 416 3.50 11.65 -19.60
CA GLY A 416 4.56 11.70 -18.59
C GLY A 416 5.97 11.47 -19.13
N ARG A 417 6.11 10.77 -20.28
CA ARG A 417 7.39 10.54 -20.96
C ARG A 417 7.98 11.81 -21.57
N LYS A 418 7.15 12.83 -21.84
CA LYS A 418 7.53 14.12 -22.42
C LYS A 418 7.66 15.24 -21.38
N LEU A 419 7.21 15.04 -20.13
CA LEU A 419 7.28 16.07 -19.08
C LEU A 419 8.70 16.61 -18.85
N ALA A 420 9.74 15.79 -19.01
CA ALA A 420 11.13 16.21 -18.83
C ALA A 420 11.62 17.31 -19.79
N SER A 421 10.92 17.61 -20.89
CA SER A 421 11.22 18.77 -21.74
C SER A 421 10.39 20.02 -21.42
N ILE A 422 9.42 19.91 -20.51
CA ILE A 422 8.48 21.00 -20.13
C ILE A 422 8.75 21.44 -18.68
N LEU A 423 8.87 20.48 -17.76
CA LEU A 423 8.95 20.70 -16.32
C LEU A 423 10.26 20.11 -15.77
N GLN A 424 11.14 21.00 -15.32
CA GLN A 424 12.44 20.66 -14.72
C GLN A 424 12.67 21.47 -13.45
N GLY A 425 13.66 21.08 -12.65
CA GLY A 425 14.06 21.81 -11.46
C GLY A 425 13.25 21.46 -10.20
N LEU A 426 12.53 20.34 -10.21
CA LEU A 426 11.69 19.89 -9.11
C LEU A 426 12.51 19.32 -7.94
N ASP A 427 12.03 19.50 -6.72
CA ASP A 427 12.67 18.99 -5.51
C ASP A 427 12.38 17.50 -5.31
N ARG A 428 11.12 17.06 -5.52
CA ARG A 428 10.74 15.65 -5.47
C ARG A 428 9.84 15.24 -6.62
N VAL A 429 9.83 13.95 -6.94
CA VAL A 429 8.90 13.37 -7.92
C VAL A 429 8.34 12.04 -7.40
N LEU A 430 7.02 11.92 -7.40
CA LEU A 430 6.31 10.65 -7.25
C LEU A 430 5.94 10.12 -8.65
N LEU A 431 6.23 8.84 -8.87
CA LEU A 431 5.74 8.06 -9.99
C LEU A 431 5.08 6.79 -9.45
N ASP A 432 3.77 6.88 -9.21
CA ASP A 432 2.91 5.72 -9.02
C ASP A 432 2.55 5.17 -10.41
N ALA A 433 3.36 4.23 -10.89
CA ALA A 433 3.41 3.92 -12.31
C ALA A 433 2.22 3.05 -12.76
N PRO A 434 1.68 3.23 -13.99
CA PRO A 434 0.63 2.37 -14.52
C PRO A 434 1.11 0.91 -14.58
N CYS A 435 0.40 0.05 -13.87
CA CYS A 435 0.80 -1.31 -13.50
C CYS A 435 -0.23 -2.36 -13.95
N SER A 436 0.18 -3.63 -13.99
CA SER A 436 -0.71 -4.76 -14.31
C SER A 436 -1.89 -4.95 -13.35
N GLY A 437 -1.79 -4.46 -12.11
CA GLY A 437 -2.79 -4.66 -11.07
C GLY A 437 -2.66 -5.98 -10.30
N THR A 438 -1.62 -6.79 -10.56
CA THR A 438 -1.44 -8.13 -9.95
C THR A 438 -1.36 -8.15 -8.41
N GLY A 439 -1.21 -7.00 -7.75
CA GLY A 439 -1.29 -6.91 -6.29
C GLY A 439 -2.65 -6.51 -5.73
N ILE A 440 -3.59 -6.03 -6.55
CA ILE A 440 -4.90 -5.48 -6.12
C ILE A 440 -6.08 -6.37 -6.54
N ILE A 441 -5.87 -7.69 -6.67
CA ILE A 441 -6.86 -8.67 -7.13
C ILE A 441 -8.09 -8.72 -6.19
N SER A 442 -7.87 -8.45 -4.90
CA SER A 442 -8.88 -8.22 -3.86
C SER A 442 -9.87 -7.08 -4.14
N HIS A 443 -9.48 -6.12 -4.99
CA HIS A 443 -10.25 -4.94 -5.38
C HIS A 443 -10.68 -4.97 -6.85
N ASP A 444 -9.91 -5.61 -7.73
CA ASP A 444 -10.24 -5.85 -9.14
C ASP A 444 -10.00 -7.32 -9.52
N PRO A 445 -11.00 -8.21 -9.29
CA PRO A 445 -10.91 -9.61 -9.67
C PRO A 445 -10.74 -9.84 -11.19
N SER A 446 -11.02 -8.84 -12.04
CA SER A 446 -10.82 -8.99 -13.49
C SER A 446 -9.34 -9.17 -13.85
N VAL A 447 -8.42 -8.75 -12.97
CA VAL A 447 -6.97 -8.96 -13.12
C VAL A 447 -6.62 -10.45 -13.24
N LYS A 448 -7.38 -11.36 -12.60
CA LYS A 448 -7.15 -12.82 -12.64
C LYS A 448 -7.13 -13.39 -14.05
N THR A 449 -7.95 -12.86 -14.94
CA THR A 449 -8.17 -13.39 -16.31
C THR A 449 -7.68 -12.44 -17.38
N SER A 450 -7.78 -11.13 -17.18
CA SER A 450 -7.51 -10.10 -18.20
C SER A 450 -6.03 -9.69 -18.36
N ARG A 451 -5.08 -10.49 -17.88
CA ARG A 451 -3.64 -10.16 -17.95
C ARG A 451 -2.83 -11.26 -18.62
N GLU A 452 -2.03 -10.83 -19.60
CA GLU A 452 -1.04 -11.64 -20.31
C GLU A 452 0.38 -11.10 -20.12
N TRP A 453 1.36 -11.95 -20.42
CA TRP A 453 2.77 -11.59 -20.55
C TRP A 453 3.00 -10.33 -21.41
N ASN A 454 2.26 -10.22 -22.52
CA ASN A 454 2.35 -9.10 -23.45
C ASN A 454 2.07 -7.74 -22.77
N ASP A 455 1.12 -7.68 -21.84
CA ASP A 455 0.74 -6.44 -21.16
C ASP A 455 1.74 -6.07 -20.06
N ILE A 456 2.28 -7.06 -19.36
CA ILE A 456 3.37 -6.87 -18.40
C ILE A 456 4.62 -6.34 -19.12
N GLN A 457 4.93 -6.82 -20.32
CA GLN A 457 6.02 -6.27 -21.14
C GLN A 457 5.75 -4.83 -21.60
N LYS A 458 4.53 -4.52 -22.10
CA LYS A 458 4.12 -3.16 -22.48
C LYS A 458 4.24 -2.20 -21.30
N ASN A 459 3.66 -2.57 -20.15
CA ASN A 459 3.69 -1.78 -18.92
C ASN A 459 5.12 -1.58 -18.43
N SER A 460 5.94 -2.64 -18.33
CA SER A 460 7.35 -2.56 -17.96
C SER A 460 8.16 -1.62 -18.87
N SER A 461 7.88 -1.60 -20.18
CA SER A 461 8.50 -0.66 -21.13
C SER A 461 8.08 0.79 -20.88
N ILE A 462 6.78 1.04 -20.66
CA ILE A 462 6.23 2.37 -20.35
C ILE A 462 6.76 2.88 -18.99
N GLN A 463 6.73 2.04 -17.95
CA GLN A 463 7.27 2.31 -16.61
C GLN A 463 8.74 2.73 -16.65
N LYS A 464 9.58 2.04 -17.44
CA LYS A 464 10.98 2.42 -17.68
C LYS A 464 11.10 3.81 -18.31
N GLN A 465 10.29 4.12 -19.32
CA GLN A 465 10.30 5.44 -19.98
C GLN A 465 9.83 6.56 -19.02
N LEU A 466 8.77 6.31 -18.25
CA LEU A 466 8.24 7.24 -17.24
C LEU A 466 9.26 7.49 -16.12
N LEU A 467 9.89 6.44 -15.58
CA LEU A 467 10.87 6.58 -14.50
C LEU A 467 12.12 7.37 -14.95
N LEU A 468 12.57 7.15 -16.19
CA LEU A 468 13.64 7.95 -16.78
C LEU A 468 13.24 9.43 -16.95
N SER A 469 11.99 9.72 -17.31
CA SER A 469 11.44 11.09 -17.38
C SER A 469 11.37 11.72 -15.99
N ALA A 470 10.79 11.03 -15.00
CA ALA A 470 10.65 11.48 -13.61
C ALA A 470 12.00 11.86 -12.98
N ILE A 471 13.03 11.04 -13.22
CA ILE A 471 14.40 11.32 -12.78
C ILE A 471 14.99 12.53 -13.51
N ASP A 472 14.73 12.71 -14.81
CA ASP A 472 15.23 13.86 -15.56
C ASP A 472 14.56 15.19 -15.12
N CYS A 473 13.27 15.17 -14.72
CA CYS A 473 12.54 16.33 -14.17
C CYS A 473 13.11 16.82 -12.80
N CYS A 474 13.54 15.89 -11.95
CA CYS A 474 14.03 16.15 -10.59
C CYS A 474 15.42 16.81 -10.57
N ASN A 475 15.70 17.71 -9.63
CA ASN A 475 16.99 18.39 -9.51
C ASN A 475 17.92 17.72 -8.48
N ALA A 476 19.08 17.22 -8.92
CA ALA A 476 20.12 16.66 -8.05
C ALA A 476 20.75 17.68 -7.06
N HIS A 477 20.53 18.99 -7.28
CA HIS A 477 21.10 20.08 -6.49
C HIS A 477 20.07 20.83 -5.64
N SER A 478 18.87 20.27 -5.45
CA SER A 478 17.94 20.79 -4.43
C SER A 478 18.56 20.66 -3.03
N LYS A 479 18.32 21.65 -2.15
CA LYS A 479 18.80 21.65 -0.76
C LYS A 479 18.00 20.70 0.13
N THR A 480 16.71 20.50 -0.17
CA THR A 480 15.78 19.67 0.62
C THR A 480 15.43 18.35 -0.08
N GLY A 481 15.46 18.33 -1.41
CA GLY A 481 15.01 17.21 -2.25
C GLY A 481 16.13 16.45 -2.97
N GLY A 482 15.95 16.28 -4.29
CA GLY A 482 16.69 15.32 -5.12
C GLY A 482 16.16 13.89 -4.98
N ILE A 483 14.89 13.73 -4.59
CA ILE A 483 14.27 12.43 -4.26
C ILE A 483 13.20 12.07 -5.28
N ILE A 484 13.25 10.82 -5.78
CA ILE A 484 12.22 10.23 -6.63
C ILE A 484 11.68 8.99 -5.92
N VAL A 485 10.36 8.85 -5.81
CA VAL A 485 9.73 7.59 -5.37
C VAL A 485 9.04 6.94 -6.55
N TYR A 486 9.37 5.68 -6.78
CA TYR A 486 8.67 4.79 -7.69
C TYR A 486 7.78 3.83 -6.88
N SER A 487 6.53 3.65 -7.31
CA SER A 487 5.62 2.67 -6.74
C SER A 487 4.73 2.00 -7.79
N THR A 488 4.27 0.79 -7.48
CA THR A 488 3.36 0.02 -8.34
C THR A 488 2.36 -0.80 -7.51
N CYS A 489 1.21 -1.05 -8.13
CA CYS A 489 0.17 -2.01 -7.73
C CYS A 489 0.47 -3.46 -8.21
N SER A 490 1.75 -3.82 -8.37
CA SER A 490 2.19 -5.09 -8.97
C SER A 490 3.16 -5.81 -8.05
N VAL A 491 3.04 -7.15 -8.01
CA VAL A 491 4.01 -8.01 -7.31
C VAL A 491 5.16 -8.46 -8.21
N LEU A 492 5.02 -8.35 -9.54
CA LEU A 492 5.94 -8.95 -10.50
C LEU A 492 7.32 -8.24 -10.57
N VAL A 493 8.39 -9.00 -10.78
CA VAL A 493 9.77 -8.47 -10.82
C VAL A 493 9.99 -7.59 -12.07
N GLU A 494 9.32 -7.96 -13.16
CA GLU A 494 9.34 -7.30 -14.46
C GLU A 494 8.89 -5.84 -14.41
N GLU A 495 7.96 -5.50 -13.52
CA GLU A 495 7.44 -4.13 -13.30
C GLU A 495 8.14 -3.41 -12.13
N ASN A 496 8.88 -4.14 -11.30
CA ASN A 496 9.48 -3.65 -10.06
C ASN A 496 11.00 -3.55 -10.19
N GLU A 497 11.75 -4.54 -9.70
CA GLU A 497 13.21 -4.50 -9.67
C GLU A 497 13.83 -4.40 -11.07
N ALA A 498 13.23 -5.02 -12.10
CA ALA A 498 13.70 -4.91 -13.49
C ALA A 498 13.53 -3.50 -14.09
N VAL A 499 12.63 -2.67 -13.54
CA VAL A 499 12.48 -1.24 -13.91
C VAL A 499 13.50 -0.39 -13.18
N ILE A 500 13.70 -0.62 -11.88
CA ILE A 500 14.69 0.12 -11.06
C ILE A 500 16.14 -0.17 -11.51
N ASP A 501 16.49 -1.43 -11.77
CA ASP A 501 17.83 -1.84 -12.21
C ASP A 501 18.20 -1.26 -13.59
N TYR A 502 17.25 -1.23 -14.52
CA TYR A 502 17.37 -0.52 -15.79
C TYR A 502 17.64 0.98 -15.59
N CYS A 503 16.88 1.61 -14.68
CA CYS A 503 17.07 3.02 -14.31
C CYS A 503 18.46 3.30 -13.71
N LEU A 504 18.94 2.45 -12.78
CA LEU A 504 20.26 2.56 -12.14
C LEU A 504 21.41 2.50 -13.16
N LYS A 505 21.24 1.74 -14.24
CA LYS A 505 22.20 1.63 -15.35
C LYS A 505 22.24 2.89 -16.22
N HIS A 506 21.11 3.59 -16.41
CA HIS A 506 21.01 4.75 -17.31
C HIS A 506 21.00 6.14 -16.67
N ARG A 507 20.89 6.27 -15.33
CA ARG A 507 20.89 7.58 -14.61
C ARG A 507 21.78 7.56 -13.36
N PHE A 508 22.27 8.75 -12.98
CA PHE A 508 23.06 8.95 -11.76
C PHE A 508 22.15 9.01 -10.52
N VAL A 509 21.55 7.88 -10.17
CA VAL A 509 20.70 7.70 -8.97
C VAL A 509 21.25 6.59 -8.09
N LYS A 510 20.88 6.60 -6.80
CA LYS A 510 21.11 5.52 -5.84
C LYS A 510 19.78 5.16 -5.16
N VAL A 511 19.51 3.88 -4.93
CA VAL A 511 18.44 3.48 -4.00
C VAL A 511 18.84 3.88 -2.57
N VAL A 512 17.89 4.41 -1.83
CA VAL A 512 18.03 4.78 -0.41
C VAL A 512 16.87 4.15 0.37
N SER A 513 17.07 3.93 1.68
CA SER A 513 16.06 3.26 2.50
C SER A 513 14.73 4.02 2.47
N CYS A 514 13.62 3.30 2.35
CA CYS A 514 12.29 3.91 2.23
C CYS A 514 11.77 4.51 3.55
N GLU A 515 12.46 4.31 4.67
CA GLU A 515 12.07 4.74 6.04
C GLU A 515 10.73 4.13 6.53
N ILE A 516 10.22 3.11 5.84
CA ILE A 516 9.08 2.30 6.25
C ILE A 516 9.59 1.20 7.20
N PRO A 517 9.00 1.02 8.41
CA PRO A 517 9.53 0.11 9.43
C PRO A 517 9.24 -1.39 9.18
N PHE A 518 8.55 -1.72 8.09
CA PHE A 518 8.07 -3.05 7.75
C PHE A 518 8.04 -3.24 6.22
N GLY A 519 7.67 -4.44 5.76
CA GLY A 519 7.73 -4.84 4.35
C GLY A 519 8.99 -5.65 4.03
N MET A 520 8.86 -6.60 3.11
CA MET A 520 9.96 -7.45 2.64
C MET A 520 10.97 -6.65 1.81
N PRO A 521 12.27 -7.00 1.82
CA PRO A 521 13.28 -6.36 0.97
C PRO A 521 13.05 -6.65 -0.52
N GLY A 522 13.51 -5.76 -1.40
CA GLY A 522 13.50 -5.98 -2.85
C GLY A 522 14.40 -7.14 -3.29
N ILE A 523 13.98 -7.85 -4.34
CA ILE A 523 14.60 -9.09 -4.84
C ILE A 523 15.90 -8.76 -5.60
N THR A 524 17.04 -9.26 -5.12
CA THR A 524 18.35 -9.05 -5.77
C THR A 524 18.76 -10.15 -6.75
N LYS A 525 18.11 -11.32 -6.71
CA LYS A 525 18.36 -12.45 -7.61
C LYS A 525 17.04 -13.09 -8.04
N TYR A 526 16.80 -13.22 -9.35
CA TYR A 526 15.57 -13.80 -9.89
C TYR A 526 15.84 -14.48 -11.24
N ARG A 527 15.39 -15.73 -11.41
CA ARG A 527 15.51 -16.52 -12.66
C ARG A 527 16.91 -16.43 -13.31
N GLY A 528 17.96 -16.61 -12.49
CA GLY A 528 19.38 -16.51 -12.90
C GLY A 528 19.93 -15.09 -13.09
N ARG A 529 19.09 -14.07 -13.17
CA ARG A 529 19.50 -12.65 -13.24
C ARG A 529 19.93 -12.16 -11.86
N GLN A 530 20.99 -11.37 -11.82
CA GLN A 530 21.41 -10.62 -10.63
C GLN A 530 21.12 -9.13 -10.87
N PHE A 531 20.37 -8.52 -9.96
CA PHE A 531 20.09 -7.08 -9.97
C PHE A 531 21.01 -6.34 -8.99
N HIS A 532 21.04 -5.01 -9.07
CA HIS A 532 21.86 -4.19 -8.19
C HIS A 532 21.54 -4.40 -6.69
N SER A 533 22.57 -4.66 -5.86
CA SER A 533 22.42 -5.06 -4.45
C SER A 533 21.62 -4.08 -3.59
N SER A 534 21.65 -2.79 -3.90
CA SER A 534 20.89 -1.75 -3.18
C SER A 534 19.37 -1.89 -3.29
N LEU A 535 18.83 -2.82 -4.08
CA LEU A 535 17.40 -3.10 -4.12
C LEU A 535 16.85 -3.68 -2.80
N GLN A 536 17.71 -4.16 -1.90
CA GLN A 536 17.33 -4.51 -0.53
C GLN A 536 16.76 -3.32 0.28
N GLU A 537 17.00 -2.08 -0.16
CA GLU A 537 16.43 -0.85 0.42
C GLU A 537 15.02 -0.51 -0.10
N ALA A 538 14.58 -1.16 -1.19
CA ALA A 538 13.19 -1.12 -1.63
C ALA A 538 12.32 -2.01 -0.73
N ARG A 539 11.00 -1.79 -0.74
CA ARG A 539 10.03 -2.55 0.06
C ARG A 539 8.95 -3.18 -0.81
N ARG A 540 8.69 -4.45 -0.53
CA ARG A 540 7.61 -5.28 -1.08
C ARG A 540 6.60 -5.55 0.03
N PHE A 541 5.33 -5.39 -0.32
CA PHE A 541 4.19 -5.74 0.51
C PHE A 541 3.41 -6.82 -0.22
N PHE A 542 2.91 -7.79 0.53
CA PHE A 542 2.28 -9.00 -0.01
C PHE A 542 1.00 -9.34 0.78
N PRO A 543 -0.08 -9.79 0.10
CA PRO A 543 -1.38 -10.09 0.71
C PRO A 543 -1.39 -11.10 1.85
N HIS A 544 -0.57 -12.14 1.78
CA HIS A 544 -0.49 -13.19 2.81
C HIS A 544 0.27 -12.72 4.05
N ILE A 545 1.44 -12.08 3.86
CA ILE A 545 2.32 -11.68 4.97
C ILE A 545 1.83 -10.43 5.72
N HIS A 546 1.16 -9.48 5.05
CA HIS A 546 0.95 -8.13 5.59
C HIS A 546 -0.52 -7.71 5.76
N ASN A 547 -1.50 -8.56 5.40
CA ASN A 547 -2.92 -8.20 5.37
C ASN A 547 -3.26 -6.92 4.55
N MET A 548 -2.43 -6.58 3.55
CA MET A 548 -2.57 -5.42 2.66
C MET A 548 -2.39 -5.84 1.19
N ASP A 549 -2.80 -5.00 0.24
CA ASP A 549 -2.56 -5.22 -1.19
C ASP A 549 -1.09 -5.51 -1.52
N GLY A 550 -0.86 -6.31 -2.56
CA GLY A 550 0.44 -6.49 -3.17
C GLY A 550 0.96 -5.16 -3.74
N PHE A 551 2.11 -4.70 -3.23
CA PHE A 551 2.57 -3.34 -3.51
C PHE A 551 4.09 -3.21 -3.45
N PHE A 552 4.65 -2.30 -4.24
CA PHE A 552 6.10 -2.04 -4.28
C PHE A 552 6.41 -0.56 -4.07
N VAL A 553 7.45 -0.26 -3.28
CA VAL A 553 7.97 1.10 -3.07
C VAL A 553 9.49 1.11 -3.17
N CYS A 554 10.03 2.03 -3.98
CA CYS A 554 11.46 2.24 -4.11
C CYS A 554 11.79 3.75 -4.06
N LYS A 555 12.51 4.17 -3.00
CA LYS A 555 13.01 5.54 -2.84
C LYS A 555 14.39 5.68 -3.50
N LEU A 556 14.52 6.61 -4.43
CA LEU A 556 15.74 6.92 -5.18
C LEU A 556 16.23 8.32 -4.82
N LYS A 557 17.55 8.49 -4.65
CA LYS A 557 18.19 9.81 -4.57
C LYS A 557 19.01 10.08 -5.83
N LYS A 558 18.76 11.21 -6.49
CA LYS A 558 19.51 11.70 -7.65
C LYS A 558 20.83 12.32 -7.18
N LEU A 559 21.94 11.84 -7.74
CA LEU A 559 23.30 12.24 -7.35
C LEU A 559 23.88 13.33 -8.26
N LYS A 560 23.54 13.29 -9.55
CA LYS A 560 23.96 14.27 -10.57
C LYS A 560 22.87 14.45 -11.61
N ASN A 561 22.79 15.65 -12.20
CA ASN A 561 21.96 15.89 -13.37
C ASN A 561 22.64 15.34 -14.65
N GLY A 562 21.84 14.85 -15.61
CA GLY A 562 22.31 14.23 -16.85
C GLY A 562 22.22 12.70 -16.89
N LYS A 563 22.39 12.15 -18.09
CA LYS A 563 22.31 10.71 -18.37
C LYS A 563 23.66 10.04 -18.13
N ARG A 564 23.69 8.79 -17.64
CA ARG A 564 24.93 8.00 -17.70
C ARG A 564 25.24 7.78 -19.18
N LYS A 565 26.44 8.12 -19.63
CA LYS A 565 26.93 7.59 -20.92
C LYS A 565 26.92 6.08 -20.78
N ASN A 566 26.26 5.37 -21.69
CA ASN A 566 26.32 3.92 -21.70
C ASN A 566 27.79 3.52 -21.85
N THR A 567 28.37 2.89 -20.83
CA THR A 567 29.50 1.99 -21.04
C THR A 567 28.95 0.83 -21.83
N THR A 568 29.04 0.92 -23.16
CA THR A 568 28.70 -0.19 -24.05
C THR A 568 29.57 -1.35 -23.65
N THR A 569 28.97 -2.35 -22.99
CA THR A 569 29.59 -3.67 -22.87
C THR A 569 29.60 -4.26 -24.28
N THR A 570 30.71 -4.04 -24.98
CA THR A 570 31.12 -4.91 -26.08
C THR A 570 31.22 -6.32 -25.50
N PHE A 571 30.31 -7.18 -25.95
CA PHE A 571 30.41 -8.63 -25.78
C PHE A 571 31.55 -9.17 -26.67
#